data_AF-A0A1Y5HP57-F1
#
_entry.id   AF-A0A1Y5HP57-F1
#
_cell.length_a   1.000
_cell.length_b   1.000
_cell.length_c   1.000
_cell.angle_alpha   90.00
_cell.angle_beta   90.00
_cell.angle_gamma   90.00
#
_symmetry.space_group_name_H-M   'P 1'
#
loop_
_entity.id
_entity.type
_entity.pdbx_description
1 polymer ?
#
loop_
_entity_poly.entity_id
_entity_poly.type
_entity_poly.pdbx_seq_one_letter_code
_entity_poly.pdbx_strand_id
1 'polypeptide(L)'
;MTRVDQAWQHYHGAALGTTMGRFEPVYLSHQQVFLASKDQEIIGFVSFHVSTQEWCLDLIRILPGAPDGTGHALVREAIAVAADQALPRLSLAAVPDQPLAHHIDKGLRRFKACSGPRWQPLHMAAPNWWQMAVSISELLRLVHRPPNLQPAEHSSRQHNEAATFTRTHNQDEQNEIALSRSA
;
A
#
# COMPACT_ATOMS: atom_id res chain seq x y z
N MET A 1 16.07 -4.33 5.25
CA MET A 1 14.59 -4.38 5.26
C MET A 1 14.05 -5.80 5.37
N THR A 2 14.59 -6.79 4.64
CA THR A 2 14.15 -8.20 4.73
C THR A 2 14.08 -8.75 6.16
N ARG A 3 15.12 -8.52 6.97
CA ARG A 3 15.13 -8.90 8.40
C ARG A 3 13.97 -8.30 9.19
N VAL A 4 13.64 -7.03 8.92
CA VAL A 4 12.56 -6.32 9.61
C VAL A 4 11.20 -6.89 9.23
N ASP A 5 10.98 -7.17 7.94
CA ASP A 5 9.74 -7.79 7.49
C ASP A 5 9.57 -9.22 8.03
N GLN A 6 10.63 -10.04 8.02
CA GLN A 6 10.60 -11.38 8.60
C GLN A 6 10.28 -11.37 10.10
N ALA A 7 10.94 -10.50 10.88
CA ALA A 7 10.65 -10.36 12.30
C ALA A 7 9.23 -9.84 12.57
N TRP A 8 8.75 -8.91 11.73
CA TRP A 8 7.39 -8.40 11.81
C TRP A 8 6.36 -9.51 11.54
N GLN A 9 6.56 -10.32 10.49
CA GLN A 9 5.68 -11.45 10.15
C GLN A 9 5.71 -12.55 11.23
N HIS A 10 6.87 -12.79 11.85
CA HIS A 10 6.98 -13.75 12.95
C HIS A 10 6.11 -13.35 14.15
N TYR A 11 6.00 -12.05 14.44
CA TYR A 11 5.22 -11.53 15.56
C TYR A 11 3.73 -11.32 15.23
N HIS A 12 3.40 -10.88 14.01
CA HIS A 12 2.04 -10.48 13.62
C HIS A 12 1.29 -11.54 12.78
N GLY A 13 2.00 -12.56 12.29
CA GLY A 13 1.49 -13.56 11.36
C GLY A 13 1.81 -13.24 9.90
N ALA A 14 1.32 -14.09 9.00
CA ALA A 14 1.55 -13.95 7.57
C ALA A 14 0.98 -12.63 7.02
N ALA A 15 1.70 -12.02 6.08
CA ALA A 15 1.22 -10.82 5.41
C ALA A 15 -0.04 -11.12 4.55
N LEU A 16 -1.06 -10.28 4.72
CA LEU A 16 -2.22 -10.25 3.81
C LEU A 16 -1.79 -9.80 2.41
N GLY A 17 -2.62 -10.05 1.41
CA GLY A 17 -2.29 -9.70 0.02
C GLY A 17 -3.46 -9.15 -0.78
N THR A 18 -3.33 -9.20 -2.11
CA THR A 18 -4.28 -8.71 -3.11
C THR A 18 -4.45 -7.19 -3.10
N THR A 19 -5.08 -6.63 -2.07
CA THR A 19 -5.22 -5.17 -1.90
C THR A 19 -4.21 -4.59 -0.90
N MET A 20 -3.48 -5.46 -0.20
CA MET A 20 -2.42 -5.09 0.72
C MET A 20 -1.06 -5.48 0.13
N GLY A 21 -0.09 -4.57 0.19
CA GLY A 21 1.27 -4.86 -0.23
C GLY A 21 1.90 -5.96 0.60
N ARG A 22 2.83 -6.66 -0.04
CA ARG A 22 3.72 -7.63 0.61
C ARG A 22 5.15 -7.24 0.30
N PHE A 23 6.06 -7.60 1.20
CA PHE A 23 7.46 -7.30 1.00
C PHE A 23 8.03 -8.12 -0.15
N GLU A 24 8.48 -7.44 -1.19
CA GLU A 24 9.25 -8.00 -2.29
C GLU A 24 10.35 -6.98 -2.65
N PRO A 25 11.65 -7.33 -2.52
CA PRO A 25 12.75 -6.37 -2.64
C PRO A 25 12.77 -5.57 -3.94
N VAL A 26 12.45 -6.18 -5.08
CA VAL A 26 12.49 -5.51 -6.39
C VAL A 26 11.34 -4.52 -6.49
N TYR A 27 10.15 -4.91 -6.07
CA TYR A 27 8.98 -4.05 -5.98
C TYR A 27 9.21 -2.83 -5.10
N LEU A 28 9.79 -3.01 -3.91
CA LEU A 28 10.11 -1.88 -3.02
C LEU A 28 11.17 -0.94 -3.60
N SER A 29 12.05 -1.41 -4.49
CA SER A 29 13.08 -0.56 -5.11
C SER A 29 12.50 0.53 -6.03
N HIS A 30 11.26 0.37 -6.46
CA HIS A 30 10.51 1.34 -7.26
C HIS A 30 9.62 2.27 -6.42
N GLN A 31 9.60 2.09 -5.10
CA GLN A 31 8.79 2.88 -4.18
C GLN A 31 9.63 3.95 -3.46
N GLN A 32 8.95 4.95 -2.91
CA GLN A 32 9.58 5.85 -1.95
C GLN A 32 9.59 5.17 -0.57
N VAL A 33 10.77 4.95 0.00
CA VAL A 33 10.92 4.24 1.27
C VAL A 33 11.59 5.15 2.30
N PHE A 34 11.01 5.19 3.50
CA PHE A 34 11.58 5.88 4.66
C PHE A 34 11.98 4.84 5.71
N LEU A 35 13.19 4.99 6.25
CA LEU A 35 13.78 4.05 7.20
C LEU A 35 13.87 4.70 8.59
N ALA A 36 13.52 3.93 9.62
CA ALA A 36 13.81 4.29 10.99
C ALA A 36 15.03 3.51 11.44
N SER A 37 16.06 4.21 11.91
CA SER A 37 17.27 3.62 12.44
C SER A 37 17.51 4.07 13.88
N LYS A 38 17.99 3.16 14.72
CA LYS A 38 18.47 3.43 16.08
C LYS A 38 19.79 2.67 16.26
N ASP A 39 20.80 3.33 16.82
CA ASP A 39 22.13 2.74 17.04
C ASP A 39 22.72 2.09 15.76
N GLN A 40 22.57 2.77 14.62
CA GLN A 40 22.95 2.30 13.27
C GLN A 40 22.19 1.07 12.74
N GLU A 41 21.19 0.57 13.47
CA GLU A 41 20.35 -0.53 13.03
C GLU A 41 18.98 -0.06 12.54
N ILE A 42 18.52 -0.62 11.43
CA ILE A 42 17.15 -0.38 10.94
C ILE A 42 16.16 -1.10 11.87
N ILE A 43 15.29 -0.31 12.50
CA ILE A 43 14.24 -0.77 13.41
C ILE A 43 12.83 -0.73 12.80
N GLY A 44 12.67 -0.08 11.65
CA GLY A 44 11.40 -0.01 10.95
C GLY A 44 11.52 0.66 9.59
N PHE A 45 10.48 0.54 8.79
CA PHE A 45 10.34 1.26 7.53
C PHE A 45 8.88 1.50 7.18
N VAL A 46 8.65 2.51 6.35
CA VAL A 46 7.40 2.71 5.61
C VAL A 46 7.70 2.84 4.13
N SER A 47 6.80 2.36 3.28
CA SER A 47 6.92 2.47 1.84
C SER A 47 5.68 3.13 1.22
N PHE A 48 5.89 3.86 0.14
CA PHE A 48 4.85 4.57 -0.59
C PHE A 48 4.92 4.27 -2.08
N HIS A 49 3.76 3.94 -2.65
CA HIS A 49 3.56 3.98 -4.09
C HIS A 49 3.70 5.41 -4.60
N VAL A 50 4.59 5.59 -5.56
CA VAL A 50 4.83 6.89 -6.19
C VAL A 50 4.09 6.96 -7.52
N SER A 51 3.25 7.96 -7.66
CA SER A 51 2.67 8.37 -8.94
C SER A 51 3.09 9.82 -9.26
N THR A 52 2.68 10.32 -10.42
CA THR A 52 2.95 11.71 -10.83
C THR A 52 2.19 12.75 -10.00
N GLN A 53 1.15 12.34 -9.27
CA GLN A 53 0.27 13.27 -8.53
C GLN A 53 0.14 12.94 -7.05
N GLU A 54 0.42 11.71 -6.64
CA GLU A 54 0.27 11.32 -5.25
C GLU A 54 1.26 10.25 -4.82
N TRP A 55 1.57 10.28 -3.53
CA TRP A 55 2.14 9.15 -2.81
C TRP A 55 1.05 8.41 -2.06
N CYS A 56 1.03 7.08 -2.12
CA CYS A 56 0.08 6.25 -1.38
C CYS A 56 0.81 5.27 -0.47
N LEU A 57 0.52 5.32 0.83
CA LEU A 57 1.11 4.45 1.83
C LEU A 57 0.80 2.98 1.55
N ASP A 58 1.83 2.14 1.48
CA ASP A 58 1.72 0.72 1.19
C ASP A 58 2.09 -0.12 2.42
N LEU A 59 3.39 -0.18 2.74
CA LEU A 59 3.88 -0.97 3.86
C LEU A 59 4.22 -0.09 5.06
N ILE A 60 3.87 -0.57 6.25
CA ILE A 60 4.47 -0.14 7.52
C ILE A 60 4.97 -1.42 8.21
N ARG A 61 6.26 -1.46 8.52
CA ARG A 61 6.89 -2.57 9.24
C ARG A 61 7.80 -2.01 10.32
N ILE A 62 7.53 -2.37 11.56
CA ILE A 62 8.27 -1.90 12.73
C ILE A 62 8.63 -3.11 13.57
N LEU A 63 9.88 -3.19 14.02
CA LEU A 63 10.35 -4.30 14.86
C LEU A 63 9.62 -4.29 16.22
N PRO A 64 9.35 -5.48 16.79
CA PRO A 64 8.92 -5.58 18.18
C PRO A 64 10.01 -4.99 19.09
N GLY A 65 9.63 -4.07 19.99
CA GLY A 65 10.57 -3.37 20.87
C GLY A 65 11.12 -2.04 20.32
N ALA A 66 10.75 -1.64 19.10
CA ALA A 66 11.01 -0.29 18.65
C ALA A 66 10.30 0.74 19.55
N PRO A 67 10.87 1.95 19.75
CA PRO A 67 10.22 2.98 20.58
C PRO A 67 8.83 3.34 20.08
N ASP A 68 7.92 3.58 21.02
CA ASP A 68 6.60 4.10 20.72
C ASP A 68 6.70 5.40 19.92
N GLY A 69 5.84 5.55 18.91
CA GLY A 69 5.88 6.69 18.00
C GLY A 69 6.81 6.53 16.78
N THR A 70 7.58 5.43 16.65
CA THR A 70 8.42 5.18 15.45
C THR A 70 7.62 5.29 14.15
N GLY A 71 6.42 4.70 14.10
CA GLY A 71 5.53 4.80 12.94
C GLY A 71 5.04 6.22 12.67
N HIS A 72 4.74 6.98 13.74
CA HIS A 72 4.33 8.38 13.60
C HIS A 72 5.47 9.26 13.09
N ALA A 73 6.69 9.05 13.57
CA ALA A 73 7.87 9.76 13.10
C ALA A 73 8.12 9.51 11.62
N LEU A 74 8.04 8.25 11.17
CA LEU A 74 8.18 7.88 9.76
C LEU A 74 7.12 8.53 8.87
N VAL A 75 5.85 8.49 9.27
CA VAL A 75 4.77 9.13 8.50
C VAL A 75 4.92 10.65 8.46
N ARG A 76 5.29 11.26 9.60
CA ARG A 76 5.55 12.71 9.67
C ARG A 76 6.68 13.12 8.71
N GLU A 77 7.77 12.37 8.70
CA GLU A 77 8.90 12.64 7.81
C GLU A 77 8.50 12.51 6.34
N ALA A 78 7.73 11.47 6.00
CA ALA A 78 7.22 11.30 4.65
C ALA A 78 6.32 12.46 4.20
N ILE A 79 5.48 12.98 5.10
CA ILE A 79 4.64 14.15 4.83
C ILE A 79 5.50 15.40 4.61
N ALA A 80 6.52 15.62 5.44
CA ALA A 80 7.43 16.76 5.29
C ALA A 80 8.15 16.73 3.94
N VAL A 81 8.74 15.59 3.57
CA VAL A 81 9.42 15.43 2.29
C VAL A 81 8.45 15.56 1.10
N ALA A 82 7.23 15.03 1.21
CA ALA A 82 6.21 15.21 0.18
C ALA A 82 5.82 16.69 -0.02
N ALA A 83 5.75 17.45 1.08
CA ALA A 83 5.48 18.88 1.04
C ALA A 83 6.64 19.66 0.39
N ASP A 84 7.89 19.31 0.70
CA ASP A 84 9.08 19.92 0.08
C ASP A 84 9.15 19.64 -1.43
N GLN A 85 8.64 18.50 -1.87
CA GLN A 85 8.50 18.14 -3.29
C GLN A 85 7.25 18.75 -3.96
N ALA A 86 6.49 19.58 -3.23
CA ALA A 86 5.24 20.19 -3.67
C ALA A 86 4.22 19.16 -4.22
N LEU A 87 4.20 17.95 -3.64
CA LEU A 87 3.20 16.95 -4.01
C LEU A 87 1.82 17.40 -3.56
N PRO A 88 0.80 17.37 -4.44
CA PRO A 88 -0.52 17.87 -4.09
C PRO A 88 -1.24 16.95 -3.10
N ARG A 89 -0.82 15.68 -2.98
CA ARG A 89 -1.46 14.70 -2.10
C ARG A 89 -0.51 13.60 -1.64
N LEU A 90 -0.65 13.24 -0.35
CA LEU A 90 -0.17 11.99 0.23
C LEU A 90 -1.36 11.25 0.86
N SER A 91 -1.62 10.03 0.38
CA SER A 91 -2.67 9.14 0.86
C SER A 91 -2.12 8.19 1.92
N LEU A 92 -2.78 8.10 3.07
CA LEU A 92 -2.46 7.13 4.12
C LEU A 92 -3.18 5.80 3.96
N ALA A 93 -3.76 5.52 2.79
CA ALA A 93 -4.60 4.35 2.51
C ALA A 93 -5.89 4.28 3.34
N ALA A 94 -6.76 3.33 2.99
CA ALA A 94 -8.09 3.18 3.58
C ALA A 94 -8.06 2.88 5.09
N VAL A 95 -9.14 3.29 5.77
CA VAL A 95 -9.48 2.87 7.14
C VAL A 95 -10.91 2.38 7.15
N PRO A 96 -11.25 1.44 8.04
CA PRO A 96 -12.64 1.09 8.20
C PRO A 96 -13.37 2.22 8.95
N ASP A 97 -14.57 2.57 8.48
CA ASP A 97 -15.38 3.69 9.03
C ASP A 97 -16.84 3.28 9.32
N GLN A 98 -17.11 1.97 9.39
CA GLN A 98 -18.45 1.43 9.65
C GLN A 98 -18.66 1.17 11.15
N PRO A 99 -19.90 1.24 11.68
CA PRO A 99 -20.17 1.07 13.12
C PRO A 99 -19.60 -0.24 13.70
N LEU A 100 -19.71 -1.34 12.96
CA LEU A 100 -19.20 -2.65 13.39
C LEU A 100 -17.67 -2.71 13.38
N ALA A 101 -17.01 -1.83 12.63
CA ALA A 101 -15.56 -1.83 12.51
C ALA A 101 -14.85 -1.36 13.78
N HIS A 102 -15.54 -0.72 14.72
CA HIS A 102 -14.92 -0.29 15.97
C HIS A 102 -14.35 -1.46 16.79
N HIS A 103 -14.93 -2.66 16.63
CA HIS A 103 -14.41 -3.88 17.27
C HIS A 103 -13.17 -4.46 16.58
N ILE A 104 -12.92 -4.07 15.34
CA ILE A 104 -11.83 -4.57 14.49
C ILE A 104 -10.69 -3.56 14.43
N ASP A 105 -10.99 -2.26 14.54
CA ASP A 105 -10.03 -1.18 14.52
C ASP A 105 -9.24 -1.13 15.84
N LYS A 106 -8.04 -1.72 15.83
CA LYS A 106 -7.07 -1.67 16.93
C LYS A 106 -6.35 -0.31 17.04
N GLY A 107 -7.06 0.79 16.75
CA GLY A 107 -6.52 2.15 16.77
C GLY A 107 -5.84 2.60 15.47
N LEU A 108 -6.01 1.88 14.36
CA LEU A 108 -5.48 2.27 13.05
C LEU A 108 -6.09 3.58 12.56
N ARG A 109 -7.40 3.79 12.77
CA ARG A 109 -8.04 5.07 12.42
C ARG A 109 -7.47 6.22 13.25
N ARG A 110 -7.23 6.00 14.55
CA ARG A 110 -6.60 7.00 15.44
C ARG A 110 -5.18 7.33 14.99
N PHE A 111 -4.39 6.31 14.65
CA PHE A 111 -3.04 6.48 14.11
C PHE A 111 -3.02 7.40 12.89
N LYS A 112 -3.90 7.14 11.91
CA LYS A 112 -3.98 7.96 10.69
C LYS A 112 -4.58 9.35 10.93
N ALA A 113 -5.55 9.46 11.85
CA ALA A 113 -6.18 10.73 12.21
C ALA A 113 -5.20 11.75 12.83
N CYS A 114 -4.16 11.30 13.54
CA CYS A 114 -3.16 12.19 14.15
C CYS A 114 -2.43 13.10 13.15
N SER A 115 -2.43 12.76 11.86
CA SER A 115 -1.85 13.60 10.80
C SER A 115 -2.77 14.74 10.34
N GLY A 116 -4.02 14.81 10.84
CA GLY A 116 -5.04 15.75 10.37
C GLY A 116 -5.49 15.54 8.92
N PRO A 117 -5.77 14.29 8.47
CA PRO A 117 -6.07 14.04 7.07
C PRO A 117 -7.48 14.53 6.69
N ARG A 118 -7.66 14.84 5.40
CA ARG A 118 -8.99 14.94 4.80
C ARG A 118 -9.51 13.55 4.46
N TRP A 119 -10.63 13.16 5.05
CA TRP A 119 -11.27 11.87 4.78
C TRP A 119 -11.98 11.86 3.42
N GLN A 120 -11.78 10.79 2.65
CA GLN A 120 -12.44 10.55 1.37
C GLN A 120 -13.10 9.17 1.41
N PRO A 121 -14.40 9.05 1.05
CA PRO A 121 -15.06 7.75 1.00
C PRO A 121 -14.52 6.89 -0.15
N LEU A 122 -14.40 5.59 0.10
CA LEU A 122 -14.15 4.58 -0.92
C LEU A 122 -15.37 3.67 -1.03
N HIS A 123 -15.73 3.30 -2.26
CA HIS A 123 -16.92 2.52 -2.54
C HIS A 123 -16.55 1.23 -3.26
N MET A 124 -17.28 0.17 -2.95
CA MET A 124 -17.31 -1.05 -3.75
C MET A 124 -18.59 -1.01 -4.60
N ALA A 125 -18.45 -1.29 -5.90
CA ALA A 125 -19.57 -1.29 -6.84
C ALA A 125 -19.79 -2.69 -7.40
N ALA A 126 -21.04 -3.09 -7.54
CA ALA A 126 -21.45 -4.33 -8.20
C ALA A 126 -22.80 -4.12 -8.89
N PRO A 127 -23.11 -4.85 -9.99
CA PRO A 127 -24.39 -4.72 -10.69
C PRO A 127 -25.62 -5.01 -9.83
N ASN A 128 -25.51 -5.90 -8.85
CA ASN A 128 -26.57 -6.20 -7.89
C ASN A 128 -26.00 -6.74 -6.57
N TRP A 129 -26.85 -6.90 -5.56
CA TRP A 129 -26.47 -7.33 -4.22
C TRP A 129 -25.91 -8.75 -4.13
N TRP A 130 -26.34 -9.67 -5.00
CA TRP A 130 -25.79 -11.04 -5.03
C TRP A 130 -24.35 -11.05 -5.55
N GLN A 131 -24.10 -10.33 -6.64
CA GLN A 131 -22.75 -10.16 -7.16
C GLN A 131 -21.86 -9.43 -6.14
N MET A 132 -22.39 -8.42 -5.44
CA MET A 132 -21.68 -7.77 -4.33
C MET A 132 -21.25 -8.79 -3.26
N ALA A 133 -22.17 -9.64 -2.81
CA ALA A 133 -21.86 -10.64 -1.78
C ALA A 133 -20.79 -11.64 -2.23
N VAL A 134 -20.89 -12.15 -3.47
CA VAL A 134 -19.88 -13.05 -4.04
C VAL A 134 -18.53 -12.36 -4.18
N SER A 135 -18.50 -11.13 -4.70
CA SER A 135 -17.27 -10.35 -4.86
C SER A 135 -16.61 -10.04 -3.51
N ILE A 136 -17.39 -9.69 -2.48
CA ILE A 136 -16.85 -9.50 -1.12
C ILE A 136 -16.26 -10.81 -0.59
N SER A 137 -16.96 -11.94 -0.79
CA SER A 137 -16.48 -13.24 -0.34
C SER A 137 -15.16 -13.64 -1.00
N GLU A 138 -15.05 -13.47 -2.32
CA GLU A 138 -13.80 -13.76 -3.04
C GLU A 138 -12.69 -12.78 -2.68
N LEU A 139 -12.99 -11.48 -2.50
CA LEU A 139 -12.02 -10.51 -2.04
C LEU A 139 -11.47 -10.87 -0.66
N LEU A 140 -12.34 -11.26 0.28
CA LEU A 140 -11.93 -11.74 1.60
C LEU A 140 -11.03 -12.98 1.49
N ARG A 141 -11.39 -13.95 0.63
CA ARG A 141 -10.57 -15.14 0.37
C ARG A 141 -9.19 -14.76 -0.15
N LEU A 142 -9.12 -13.90 -1.16
CA LEU A 142 -7.88 -13.47 -1.80
C LEU A 142 -6.99 -12.61 -0.90
N VAL A 143 -7.57 -11.82 0.01
CA VAL A 143 -6.82 -11.03 0.99
C VAL A 143 -6.18 -11.93 2.05
N HIS A 144 -6.91 -12.94 2.56
CA HIS A 144 -6.43 -13.83 3.63
C HIS A 144 -5.62 -15.03 3.11
N ARG A 145 -5.82 -15.44 1.86
CA ARG A 145 -5.09 -16.52 1.18
C ARG A 145 -4.57 -16.03 -0.17
N PRO A 146 -3.65 -15.05 -0.16
CA PRO A 146 -3.13 -14.51 -1.39
C PRO A 146 -2.29 -15.56 -2.13
N PRO A 147 -2.27 -15.53 -3.48
CA PRO A 147 -1.38 -16.38 -4.25
C PRO A 147 0.09 -16.08 -3.91
N ASN A 148 0.98 -17.02 -4.22
CA ASN A 148 2.41 -16.83 -4.00
C ASN A 148 2.91 -15.56 -4.69
N LEU A 149 3.86 -14.88 -4.05
CA LEU A 149 4.52 -13.74 -4.67
C LEU A 149 5.28 -14.20 -5.90
N GLN A 150 4.97 -13.60 -7.04
CA GLN A 150 5.81 -13.66 -8.20
C GLN A 150 6.87 -12.55 -8.04
N PRO A 151 8.17 -12.89 -8.06
CA PRO A 151 9.22 -11.87 -7.99
C PRO A 151 9.02 -10.85 -9.11
N ALA A 152 9.13 -9.56 -8.81
CA ALA A 152 9.07 -8.55 -9.86
C ALA A 152 10.31 -8.69 -10.75
N GLU A 153 10.13 -8.62 -12.08
CA GLU A 153 11.24 -8.68 -13.01
C GLU A 153 12.13 -7.44 -12.85
N HIS A 154 13.45 -7.65 -12.80
CA HIS A 154 14.40 -6.56 -12.87
C HIS A 154 14.31 -5.92 -14.27
N SER A 155 13.55 -4.83 -14.38
CA SER A 155 13.62 -3.97 -15.56
C SER A 155 14.99 -3.30 -15.58
N SER A 156 15.98 -3.93 -16.19
CA SER A 156 17.30 -3.36 -16.45
C SER A 156 17.11 -2.06 -17.23
N ARG A 157 17.54 -0.94 -16.64
CA ARG A 157 17.72 0.33 -17.36
C ARG A 157 18.76 0.12 -18.48
N GLN A 158 18.28 -0.27 -19.65
CA GLN A 158 18.94 -0.11 -20.94
C GLN A 158 17.87 0.30 -21.95
N HIS A 159 17.37 1.53 -21.83
CA HIS A 159 16.87 2.24 -23.00
C HIS A 159 17.62 3.56 -23.09
N ASN A 160 18.57 3.54 -24.02
CA ASN A 160 19.37 4.63 -24.55
C ASN A 160 18.65 5.98 -24.56
N GLU A 161 19.43 7.03 -24.31
CA GLU A 161 19.18 8.37 -24.82
C GLU A 161 18.77 8.29 -26.31
N ALA A 162 17.75 9.06 -26.68
CA ALA A 162 17.11 9.16 -28.00
C ALA A 162 15.97 8.16 -28.30
N ALA A 163 14.86 8.26 -27.56
CA ALA A 163 13.53 8.10 -28.15
C ALA A 163 12.45 8.69 -27.23
N THR A 164 11.72 9.65 -27.79
CA THR A 164 10.43 10.19 -27.39
C THR A 164 9.57 9.28 -26.50
N PHE A 165 9.21 9.84 -25.34
CA PHE A 165 8.14 9.46 -24.42
C PHE A 165 7.06 8.53 -25.04
N THR A 166 7.24 7.22 -24.93
CA THR A 166 6.13 6.26 -25.06
C THR A 166 6.25 5.29 -23.89
N ARG A 167 5.62 5.67 -22.78
CA ARG A 167 5.40 4.79 -21.63
C ARG A 167 4.52 3.65 -22.13
N THR A 168 5.02 2.41 -22.08
CA THR A 168 4.26 1.21 -22.39
C THR A 168 3.03 1.17 -21.49
N HIS A 169 1.88 1.46 -22.10
CA HIS A 169 0.55 1.28 -21.54
C HIS A 169 0.39 -0.20 -21.21
N ASN A 170 0.30 -0.53 -19.91
CA ASN A 170 0.01 -1.89 -19.46
C ASN A 170 -1.46 -2.19 -19.81
N GLN A 171 -1.70 -2.95 -20.88
CA GLN A 171 -3.06 -3.26 -21.35
C GLN A 171 -3.87 -4.04 -20.32
N ASP A 172 -3.21 -4.70 -19.35
CA ASP A 172 -3.87 -5.46 -18.29
C ASP A 172 -4.54 -4.58 -17.20
N GLU A 173 -4.31 -3.27 -17.22
CA GLU A 173 -5.00 -2.30 -16.33
C GLU A 173 -6.30 -1.73 -16.94
N GLN A 174 -6.66 -2.13 -18.16
CA GLN A 174 -7.95 -1.77 -18.76
C GLN A 174 -9.05 -2.67 -18.18
N ASN A 175 -9.76 -2.17 -17.17
CA ASN A 175 -11.06 -2.69 -16.74
C ASN A 175 -12.16 -2.43 -17.80
N GLU A 176 -11.95 -2.91 -19.04
CA GLU A 176 -13.02 -3.03 -20.02
C GLU A 176 -13.81 -4.30 -19.71
N ILE A 177 -14.74 -4.19 -18.76
CA ILE A 177 -15.84 -5.14 -18.66
C ILE A 177 -16.68 -4.92 -19.92
N ALA A 178 -16.45 -5.75 -20.94
CA ALA A 178 -17.28 -5.81 -22.14
C ALA A 178 -18.72 -6.17 -21.74
N LEU A 179 -19.55 -5.16 -21.49
CA LEU A 179 -20.99 -5.31 -21.40
C LEU A 179 -21.53 -5.46 -22.82
N SER A 180 -21.47 -6.67 -23.38
CA SER A 180 -22.27 -7.02 -24.55
C SER A 180 -23.75 -6.98 -24.14
N ARG A 181 -24.43 -5.87 -24.45
CA ARG A 181 -25.89 -5.85 -24.49
C ARG A 181 -26.32 -6.67 -25.72
N SER A 182 -26.92 -7.83 -25.51
CA SER A 182 -27.75 -8.43 -26.55
C SER A 182 -29.03 -7.60 -26.65
N ALA A 183 -29.34 -7.17 -27.87
CA ALA A 183 -30.70 -6.85 -28.28
C ALA A 183 -31.54 -8.13 -28.34
#